data_AF-A0A9E1WUS7-F1
#
_entry.id   AF-A0A9E1WUS7-F1
#
_cell.length_a   1.000
_cell.length_b   1.000
_cell.length_c   1.000
_cell.angle_alpha   90.00
_cell.angle_beta   90.00
_cell.angle_gamma   90.00
#
_symmetry.space_group_name_H-M   'P 1'
#
loop_
_entity.id
_entity.type
_entity.pdbx_description
1 polymer ?
#
loop_
_entity_poly.entity_id
_entity_poly.type
_entity_poly.pdbx_seq_one_letter_code
_entity_poly.pdbx_strand_id
1 'polypeptide(L)'
;MKDQSTNALWASAFVLFGLILFVANKHTPTVHADGAISNNGFTMVTSPDGRGTDLLYVVDDQNLVLMVYDVQNPQGESYLNPVVAWSLPAMFAEARK
;
A
#
# COMPACT_ATOMS: atom_id res chain seq x y z
N MET A 1 44.62 13.55 -25.10
CA MET A 1 43.18 13.21 -25.03
C MET A 1 42.93 11.93 -24.22
N LYS A 2 43.51 11.78 -23.02
CA LYS A 2 43.32 10.57 -22.18
C LYS A 2 42.61 10.84 -20.85
N ASP A 3 42.48 12.11 -20.46
CA ASP A 3 41.91 12.51 -19.16
C ASP A 3 40.42 12.84 -19.21
N GLN A 4 39.88 13.11 -20.41
CA GLN A 4 38.49 13.53 -20.59
C GLN A 4 37.50 12.40 -20.28
N SER A 5 37.86 11.16 -20.59
CA SER A 5 37.00 9.98 -20.36
C SER A 5 36.84 9.65 -18.88
N THR A 6 37.90 9.75 -18.08
CA THR A 6 37.85 9.47 -16.63
C THR A 6 37.03 10.50 -15.88
N ASN A 7 37.19 11.78 -16.25
CA ASN A 7 36.40 12.87 -15.68
C ASN A 7 34.92 12.77 -16.07
N ALA A 8 34.62 12.37 -17.30
CA ALA A 8 33.25 12.15 -17.76
C ALA A 8 32.58 10.95 -17.07
N LEU A 9 33.31 9.85 -16.86
CA LEU A 9 32.80 8.68 -16.14
C LEU A 9 32.44 9.02 -14.69
N TRP A 10 33.33 9.72 -13.99
CA TRP A 10 33.08 10.13 -12.61
C TRP A 10 31.89 11.09 -12.53
N ALA A 11 31.82 12.11 -13.39
CA ALA A 11 30.68 13.03 -13.45
C ALA A 11 29.35 12.30 -13.70
N SER A 12 29.32 11.32 -14.62
CA SER A 12 28.11 10.53 -14.89
C SER A 12 27.65 9.70 -13.69
N ALA A 13 28.58 9.19 -12.88
CA ALA A 13 28.25 8.44 -11.66
C ALA A 13 27.57 9.31 -10.61
N PHE A 14 28.00 10.57 -10.42
CA PHE A 14 27.33 11.50 -9.48
C PHE A 14 25.94 11.90 -9.95
N VAL A 15 25.75 12.09 -11.25
CA VAL A 15 24.43 12.40 -11.82
C VAL A 15 23.48 11.23 -11.64
N LEU A 16 23.93 10.00 -11.92
CA LEU A 16 23.13 8.80 -11.69
C LEU A 16 22.81 8.58 -10.21
N PHE A 17 23.80 8.78 -9.33
CA PHE A 17 23.59 8.67 -7.89
C PHE A 17 22.60 9.71 -7.36
N GLY A 18 22.70 10.96 -7.82
CA GLY A 18 21.73 12.01 -7.51
C GLY A 18 20.33 11.69 -8.00
N LEU A 19 20.19 11.11 -9.20
CA LEU A 19 18.90 10.67 -9.74
C LEU A 19 18.30 9.52 -8.92
N ILE A 20 19.12 8.56 -8.49
CA ILE A 20 18.68 7.44 -7.63
C ILE A 20 18.18 7.96 -6.28
N LEU A 21 18.90 8.88 -5.63
CA LEU A 21 18.45 9.48 -4.37
C LEU A 21 17.17 10.30 -4.54
N PHE A 22 17.05 11.03 -5.64
CA PHE A 22 15.85 11.80 -5.95
C PHE A 22 14.61 10.91 -6.18
N VAL A 23 14.79 9.79 -6.90
CA VAL A 23 13.72 8.81 -7.15
C VAL A 23 13.39 8.05 -5.86
N ALA A 24 14.37 7.64 -5.07
CA ALA A 24 14.16 6.96 -3.79
C ALA A 24 13.37 7.82 -2.79
N ASN A 25 13.64 9.13 -2.73
CA ASN A 25 12.90 10.05 -1.87
C ASN A 25 11.43 10.27 -2.31
N LYS A 26 11.10 10.00 -3.58
CA LYS A 26 9.71 10.02 -4.07
C LYS A 26 8.97 8.70 -3.87
N HIS A 27 9.67 7.62 -3.52
CA HIS A 27 9.12 6.28 -3.31
C HIS A 27 9.16 5.85 -1.85
N THR A 28 8.87 6.74 -0.91
CA THR A 28 8.28 6.32 0.36
C THR A 28 6.79 6.12 0.13
N PRO A 29 6.28 4.88 -0.03
CA PRO A 29 4.85 4.64 -0.05
C PRO A 29 4.32 4.95 1.35
N THR A 30 3.92 6.19 1.58
CA THR A 30 3.02 6.51 2.67
C THR A 30 1.66 5.99 2.21
N VAL A 31 1.33 4.77 2.64
CA VAL A 31 0.01 4.18 2.42
C VAL A 31 -0.97 4.99 3.26
N HIS A 32 -1.52 6.04 2.66
CA HIS A 32 -2.64 6.78 3.24
C HIS A 32 -3.89 5.95 2.99
N ALA A 33 -4.64 5.65 4.06
CA ALA A 33 -6.00 5.16 3.90
C ALA A 33 -6.79 6.24 3.15
N ASP A 34 -7.31 5.89 1.96
CA ASP A 34 -7.91 6.83 1.02
C ASP A 34 -9.25 7.38 1.54
N GLY A 35 -9.93 6.58 2.37
CA GLY A 35 -11.11 7.01 3.10
C GLY A 35 -11.52 5.99 4.16
N ALA A 36 -11.98 6.49 5.30
CA ALA A 36 -12.66 5.69 6.32
C ALA A 36 -14.11 6.17 6.44
N ILE A 37 -15.06 5.26 6.24
CA ILE A 37 -16.50 5.54 6.42
C ILE A 37 -17.00 4.63 7.53
N SER A 38 -17.55 5.21 8.59
CA SER A 38 -18.17 4.46 9.68
C SER A 38 -19.66 4.76 9.74
N ASN A 39 -20.48 3.72 9.67
CA ASN A 39 -21.94 3.82 9.77
C ASN A 39 -22.56 2.51 10.25
N ASN A 40 -23.61 2.59 11.06
CA ASN A 40 -24.43 1.44 11.52
C ASN A 40 -23.63 0.25 12.10
N GLY A 41 -22.54 0.51 12.82
CA GLY A 41 -21.70 -0.56 13.40
C GLY A 41 -20.77 -1.24 12.39
N PHE A 42 -20.61 -0.66 11.20
CA PHE A 42 -19.60 -1.05 10.24
C PHE A 42 -18.61 0.09 10.01
N THR A 43 -17.33 -0.25 9.97
CA THR A 43 -16.27 0.67 9.57
C THR A 43 -15.57 0.14 8.34
N MET A 44 -15.61 0.90 7.26
CA MET A 44 -14.97 0.58 6.00
C MET A 44 -13.73 1.45 5.81
N VAL A 45 -12.61 0.83 5.44
CA VAL A 45 -11.35 1.52 5.15
C VAL A 45 -10.79 0.99 3.84
N THR A 46 -10.52 1.88 2.91
CA THR A 46 -9.82 1.52 1.66
C THR A 46 -8.35 1.90 1.79
N SER A 47 -7.47 0.96 1.45
CA SER A 47 -6.02 1.16 1.45
C SER A 47 -5.43 0.64 0.15
N PRO A 48 -4.58 1.44 -0.54
CA PRO A 48 -3.80 0.93 -1.67
C PRO A 48 -2.91 -0.23 -1.21
N ASP A 49 -2.85 -1.31 -1.98
CA ASP A 49 -1.97 -2.46 -1.69
C ASP A 49 -0.55 -2.30 -2.25
N GLY A 50 -0.29 -1.19 -2.95
CA GLY A 50 0.99 -0.87 -3.59
C GLY A 50 1.26 -1.62 -4.90
N ARG A 51 0.34 -2.47 -5.36
CA ARG A 51 0.40 -3.25 -6.60
C ARG A 51 -0.63 -2.79 -7.65
N GLY A 52 -1.40 -1.75 -7.34
CA GLY A 52 -2.43 -1.20 -8.21
C GLY A 52 -3.83 -1.78 -7.97
N THR A 53 -4.00 -2.48 -6.86
CA THR A 53 -5.28 -2.99 -6.35
C THR A 53 -5.56 -2.33 -5.01
N ASP A 54 -6.83 -2.04 -4.72
CA ASP A 54 -7.22 -1.44 -3.46
C ASP A 54 -7.79 -2.53 -2.54
N LEU A 55 -7.36 -2.56 -1.29
CA LEU A 55 -7.95 -3.43 -0.27
C LEU A 55 -9.05 -2.66 0.47
N LEU A 56 -10.23 -3.25 0.53
CA LEU A 56 -11.34 -2.80 1.35
C LEU A 56 -11.39 -3.62 2.64
N TYR A 57 -11.11 -2.96 3.76
CA TYR A 57 -11.27 -3.51 5.09
C TYR A 57 -12.65 -3.13 5.60
N VAL A 58 -13.42 -4.10 6.05
CA VAL A 58 -14.75 -3.91 6.66
C VAL A 58 -14.71 -4.50 8.06
N VAL A 59 -14.84 -3.65 9.06
CA VAL A 59 -14.97 -4.04 10.46
C VAL A 59 -16.45 -4.02 10.82
N ASP A 60 -16.96 -5.15 11.28
CA ASP A 60 -18.28 -5.26 11.92
C ASP A 60 -18.09 -5.19 13.45
N ASP A 61 -18.53 -4.09 14.04
CA ASP A 61 -18.40 -3.81 15.47
C ASP A 61 -19.36 -4.66 16.32
N GLN A 62 -20.46 -5.16 15.74
CA GLN A 62 -21.43 -5.98 16.46
C GLN A 62 -20.96 -7.42 16.59
N ASN A 63 -20.43 -7.97 15.49
CA ASN A 63 -19.94 -9.35 15.46
C ASN A 63 -18.44 -9.45 15.78
N LEU A 64 -17.75 -8.31 15.91
CA LEU A 64 -16.32 -8.21 16.15
C LEU A 64 -15.52 -9.00 15.11
N VAL A 65 -15.81 -8.76 13.84
CA VAL A 65 -15.18 -9.45 12.70
C VAL A 65 -14.55 -8.42 11.77
N LEU A 66 -13.33 -8.71 11.33
CA LEU A 66 -12.68 -8.05 10.21
C LEU A 66 -12.92 -8.88 8.94
N MET A 67 -13.42 -8.24 7.89
CA MET A 67 -13.50 -8.79 6.54
C MET A 67 -12.61 -7.95 5.64
N VAL A 68 -11.84 -8.61 4.76
CA VAL A 68 -10.97 -7.93 3.80
C VAL A 68 -11.36 -8.37 2.41
N TYR A 69 -11.55 -7.40 1.52
CA TYR A 69 -11.89 -7.61 0.12
C TYR A 69 -10.81 -6.98 -0.76
N ASP A 70 -10.52 -7.63 -1.87
CA ASP A 70 -9.76 -7.07 -2.97
C ASP A 70 -10.74 -6.35 -3.90
N VAL A 71 -10.45 -5.08 -4.16
CA VAL A 71 -11.18 -4.20 -5.07
C VAL A 71 -10.36 -4.10 -6.34
N GLN A 72 -10.76 -4.87 -7.36
CA GLN A 72 -10.09 -4.80 -8.65
C GLN A 72 -10.34 -3.44 -9.32
N ASN A 73 -9.28 -2.96 -9.95
CA ASN A 73 -9.12 -1.66 -10.61
C ASN A 73 -10.41 -1.16 -11.33
N PRO A 74 -10.75 0.15 -11.27
CA PRO A 74 -11.94 0.77 -11.89
C PRO A 74 -12.09 0.63 -13.42
N GLN A 75 -11.22 -0.11 -14.11
CA GLN A 75 -11.20 -0.22 -15.58
C GLN A 75 -12.07 -1.34 -16.17
N GLY A 76 -12.88 -2.06 -15.39
CA GLY A 76 -13.89 -2.92 -16.04
C GLY A 76 -14.76 -3.81 -15.20
N GLU A 77 -14.39 -4.17 -13.98
CA GLU A 77 -15.16 -5.17 -13.22
C GLU A 77 -15.23 -4.82 -11.71
N SER A 78 -16.39 -4.30 -11.28
CA SER A 78 -16.68 -3.96 -9.87
C SER A 78 -16.98 -5.20 -9.01
N TYR A 79 -16.10 -6.19 -9.03
CA TYR A 79 -16.25 -7.36 -8.16
C TYR A 79 -15.41 -7.19 -6.89
N LEU A 80 -16.08 -7.29 -5.74
CA LEU A 80 -15.44 -7.43 -4.44
C LEU A 80 -15.07 -8.90 -4.25
N ASN A 81 -13.78 -9.19 -4.23
CA ASN A 81 -13.31 -10.56 -4.00
C ASN A 81 -12.97 -10.72 -2.51
N PRO A 82 -13.63 -11.63 -1.77
CA PRO A 82 -13.30 -11.86 -0.37
C PRO A 82 -11.91 -12.48 -0.26
N VAL A 83 -11.02 -11.82 0.48
CA VAL A 83 -9.66 -12.29 0.74
C VAL A 83 -9.62 -13.09 2.04
N VAL A 84 -10.14 -12.50 3.12
CA VAL A 84 -10.14 -13.11 4.45
C VAL A 84 -11.27 -12.56 5.31
N ALA A 85 -11.76 -13.39 6.23
CA ALA A 85 -12.62 -12.97 7.33
C ALA A 85 -12.08 -13.54 8.65
N TRP A 86 -11.95 -12.70 9.67
CA TRP A 86 -11.36 -13.09 10.96
C TRP A 86 -12.05 -12.40 12.13
N SER A 87 -12.36 -13.18 13.18
CA SER A 87 -12.73 -12.65 14.49
C SER A 87 -11.62 -11.79 15.09
N LEU A 88 -11.96 -10.54 15.42
CA LEU A 88 -11.06 -9.56 16.03
C LEU A 88 -10.46 -10.04 17.36
N PRO A 89 -11.23 -10.60 18.32
CA PRO A 89 -10.64 -11.16 19.54
C PRO A 89 -9.55 -12.20 19.29
N ALA A 90 -9.77 -13.11 18.33
CA ALA A 90 -8.80 -14.15 17.99
C ALA A 90 -7.56 -13.54 17.33
N MET A 91 -7.75 -12.65 16.36
CA MET A 91 -6.66 -11.93 15.69
C MET A 91 -5.77 -11.17 16.68
N PHE A 92 -6.38 -10.42 17.61
CA PHE A 92 -5.63 -9.69 18.64
C PHE A 92 -5.01 -10.60 19.70
N ALA A 93 -5.58 -11.77 19.97
CA ALA A 93 -4.95 -12.75 20.85
C ALA A 93 -3.71 -13.39 20.20
N GLU A 94 -3.74 -13.62 18.89
CA GLU A 94 -2.60 -14.12 18.13
C GLU A 94 -1.49 -13.07 18.00
N ALA A 95 -1.84 -11.83 17.66
CA ALA A 95 -0.89 -10.72 17.52
C ALA A 95 -0.16 -10.33 18.82
N ARG A 96 -0.66 -10.77 19.99
CA ARG A 96 -0.06 -10.51 21.31
C ARG A 96 0.96 -11.56 21.75
N LYS A 97 1.11 -12.66 21.00
CA LYS A 97 2.13 -13.68 21.27
C LYS A 97 3.48 -13.22 20.75
#